data_AF-A0A942Y691-F1
#
_entry.id   AF-A0A942Y691-F1
#
_cell.length_a   1.000
_cell.length_b   1.000
_cell.length_c   1.000
_cell.angle_alpha   90.00
_cell.angle_beta   90.00
_cell.angle_gamma   90.00
#
_symmetry.space_group_name_H-M   'P 1'
#
loop_
_entity.id
_entity.type
_entity.pdbx_description
1 polymer ?
#
loop_
_entity_poly.entity_id
_entity_poly.type
_entity_poly.pdbx_seq_one_letter_code
_entity_poly.pdbx_strand_id
1 'polypeptide(L)'
;MKSKIVCLLLGLFLAVPGLGNANMVPDTTGKQLEKPCDCEAEETKHEHGMHRDWQAEMAERQKQLLSSVEKYTPDKKKEWEAVLKERNALRTKWMSPENAGKREQWKKEKMQKMTELKKQLDEGKITKEEFIKKAHGEKDMMKWKTFHDLSLAVEKNDSKKAAETLNQLLLQFKEHNAKLKEKLGE
;
A
#
# COMPACT_ATOMS: atom_id res chain seq x y z
N MET A 1 32.43 15.64 54.34
CA MET A 1 32.19 17.07 54.65
C MET A 1 31.95 17.77 53.31
N LYS A 2 30.70 17.95 52.88
CA LYS A 2 29.89 19.18 53.00
C LYS A 2 30.67 20.43 52.59
N SER A 3 30.38 20.96 51.39
CA SER A 3 30.20 22.40 51.13
C SER A 3 29.40 22.59 49.85
N LYS A 4 28.15 23.07 50.03
CA LYS A 4 27.35 23.76 49.02
C LYS A 4 27.84 25.20 48.96
N ILE A 5 27.83 25.86 47.81
CA ILE A 5 27.52 27.30 47.67
C ILE A 5 26.97 27.52 46.25
N VAL A 6 25.77 28.10 46.23
CA VAL A 6 25.02 28.63 45.09
C VAL A 6 25.29 30.13 45.07
N CYS A 7 25.53 30.73 43.90
CA CYS A 7 25.36 32.16 43.67
C CYS A 7 24.62 32.39 42.34
N LEU A 8 23.34 32.74 42.47
CA LEU A 8 22.50 33.43 41.50
C LEU A 8 22.94 34.90 41.39
N LEU A 9 23.00 35.48 40.19
CA LEU A 9 22.70 36.90 39.99
C LEU A 9 22.07 37.13 38.60
N LEU A 10 20.86 37.71 38.65
CA LEU A 10 20.09 38.30 37.56
C LEU A 10 20.77 39.57 37.00
N GLY A 11 20.52 39.86 35.72
CA GLY A 11 20.69 41.18 35.12
C GLY A 11 19.62 41.44 34.05
N LEU A 12 18.50 42.02 34.48
CA LEU A 12 17.42 42.60 33.66
C LEU A 12 17.82 44.04 33.24
N PHE A 13 17.25 44.58 32.14
CA PHE A 13 17.10 46.00 31.68
C PHE A 13 17.45 46.12 30.18
N LEU A 14 16.69 46.68 29.23
CA LEU A 14 15.52 47.60 29.12
C LEU A 14 14.83 47.29 27.76
N ALA A 15 13.51 47.11 27.63
CA ALA A 15 12.42 48.11 27.56
C ALA A 15 12.59 49.19 26.47
N VAL A 16 11.65 49.25 25.50
CA VAL A 16 11.02 50.46 24.89
C VAL A 16 9.80 50.02 24.03
N PRO A 17 8.73 50.85 23.94
CA PRO A 17 7.33 50.52 23.62
C PRO A 17 7.04 50.61 22.10
N GLY A 18 6.00 50.04 21.51
CA GLY A 18 4.57 50.15 21.81
C GLY A 18 3.89 50.94 20.68
N LEU A 19 3.10 50.26 19.85
CA LEU A 19 2.02 50.85 19.07
C LEU A 19 0.82 49.92 19.23
N GLY A 20 -0.23 50.43 19.88
CA GLY A 20 -1.52 49.78 19.96
C GLY A 20 -2.37 50.08 18.73
N ASN A 21 -3.27 49.17 18.38
CA ASN A 21 -4.64 49.53 18.07
C ASN A 21 -5.60 48.35 18.30
N ALA A 22 -6.86 48.70 18.54
CA ALA A 22 -7.82 47.99 19.37
C ALA A 22 -8.73 46.97 18.66
N ASN A 23 -9.30 46.08 19.49
CA ASN A 23 -10.64 45.48 19.44
C ASN A 23 -11.14 44.83 18.12
N MET A 24 -11.36 43.50 18.14
CA MET A 24 -12.70 42.88 18.21
C MET A 24 -12.72 41.39 17.79
N VAL A 25 -13.31 40.57 18.68
CA VAL A 25 -13.96 39.24 18.50
C VAL A 25 -13.08 38.04 18.05
N PRO A 26 -13.09 36.90 18.78
CA PRO A 26 -12.57 35.65 18.26
C PRO A 26 -13.58 35.09 17.25
N ASP A 27 -13.28 35.22 15.96
CA ASP A 27 -14.01 34.53 14.92
C ASP A 27 -13.74 33.02 15.03
N THR A 28 -14.78 32.30 15.45
CA THR A 28 -14.85 30.85 15.48
C THR A 28 -15.15 30.35 14.07
N THR A 29 -14.16 30.44 13.20
CA THR A 29 -14.23 29.76 11.91
C THR A 29 -13.01 28.87 11.75
N GLY A 30 -13.21 27.60 12.08
CA GLY A 30 -12.25 26.53 11.78
C GLY A 30 -11.98 26.51 10.28
N LYS A 31 -10.84 27.09 9.88
CA LYS A 31 -10.24 26.81 8.58
C LYS A 31 -9.80 25.35 8.61
N GLN A 32 -10.69 24.48 8.16
CA GLN A 32 -10.32 23.24 7.52
C GLN A 32 -9.27 23.61 6.47
N LEU A 33 -8.03 23.18 6.70
CA LEU A 33 -6.93 23.33 5.76
C LEU A 33 -7.23 22.42 4.56
N GLU A 34 -8.19 22.83 3.73
CA GLU A 34 -8.34 22.31 2.39
C GLU A 34 -7.10 22.77 1.64
N LYS A 35 -6.11 21.88 1.58
CA LYS A 35 -5.08 21.98 0.55
C LYS A 35 -5.82 21.75 -0.77
N PRO A 36 -5.92 22.75 -1.66
CA PRO A 36 -6.45 22.52 -2.99
C PRO A 36 -5.54 21.45 -3.60
N CYS A 37 -6.11 20.37 -4.13
CA CYS A 37 -5.38 19.60 -5.12
C CYS A 37 -5.29 20.51 -6.34
N ASP A 38 -4.21 21.28 -6.41
CA ASP A 38 -3.78 21.99 -7.60
C ASP A 38 -3.47 20.92 -8.67
N CYS A 39 -4.51 20.52 -9.39
CA CYS A 39 -4.43 19.61 -10.53
C CYS A 39 -3.99 20.33 -11.81
N GLU A 40 -3.50 21.58 -11.73
CA GLU A 40 -3.10 22.38 -12.90
C GLU A 40 -1.93 23.32 -12.58
N ALA A 41 -0.76 22.77 -12.20
CA ALA A 41 0.51 23.50 -12.29
C ALA A 41 1.71 22.58 -12.05
N GLU A 42 1.84 21.49 -12.81
CA GLU A 42 3.13 20.89 -13.11
C GLU A 42 2.90 19.86 -14.21
N GLU A 43 3.18 20.24 -15.45
CA GLU A 43 3.64 19.29 -16.48
C GLU A 43 4.99 18.71 -16.00
N THR A 44 4.98 18.03 -14.86
CA THR A 44 5.99 17.03 -14.59
C THR A 44 5.76 15.98 -15.63
N LYS A 45 6.71 15.93 -16.57
CA LYS A 45 6.91 14.84 -17.51
C LYS A 45 6.71 13.54 -16.74
N HIS A 46 5.50 12.99 -16.80
CA HIS A 46 5.29 11.57 -16.76
C HIS A 46 5.91 11.09 -18.07
N GLU A 47 7.24 11.05 -18.09
CA GLU A 47 7.97 10.18 -18.98
C GLU A 47 7.29 8.83 -18.76
N HIS A 48 6.51 8.41 -19.75
CA HIS A 48 6.03 7.04 -19.88
C HIS A 48 7.29 6.20 -20.07
N GLY A 49 8.03 6.03 -18.96
CA GLY A 49 9.30 5.35 -18.90
C GLY A 49 9.08 4.01 -19.54
N MET A 50 9.84 3.78 -20.60
CA MET A 50 9.83 2.58 -21.42
C MET A 50 9.37 1.41 -20.59
N HIS A 51 8.25 0.79 -21.01
CA HIS A 51 7.68 -0.40 -20.40
C HIS A 51 8.84 -1.30 -19.95
N ARG A 52 9.22 -1.22 -18.66
CA ARG A 52 10.24 -2.13 -18.12
C ARG A 52 9.74 -3.50 -18.52
N ASP A 53 10.66 -4.38 -18.94
CA ASP A 53 10.28 -5.75 -19.23
C ASP A 53 9.67 -6.34 -17.95
N TRP A 54 8.35 -6.26 -17.88
CA TRP A 54 7.58 -6.55 -16.70
C TRP A 54 7.68 -8.06 -16.41
N GLN A 55 7.94 -8.87 -17.45
CA GLN A 55 8.26 -10.30 -17.30
C GLN A 55 9.61 -10.47 -16.60
N ALA A 56 10.63 -9.75 -17.05
CA ALA A 56 11.95 -9.78 -16.41
C ALA A 56 11.89 -9.32 -14.94
N GLU A 57 11.15 -8.26 -14.63
CA GLU A 57 10.99 -7.78 -13.25
C GLU A 57 10.31 -8.84 -12.36
N MET A 58 9.26 -9.50 -12.86
CA MET A 58 8.60 -10.55 -12.08
C MET A 58 9.48 -11.80 -11.92
N ALA A 59 10.28 -12.14 -12.94
CA ALA A 59 11.22 -13.25 -12.85
C ALA A 59 12.28 -12.99 -11.77
N GLU A 60 12.84 -11.78 -11.74
CA GLU A 60 13.81 -11.38 -10.71
C GLU A 60 13.17 -11.40 -9.32
N ARG A 61 11.96 -10.84 -9.16
CA ARG A 61 11.23 -10.90 -7.88
C ARG A 61 10.96 -12.34 -7.44
N GLN A 62 10.62 -13.24 -8.37
CA GLN A 62 10.40 -14.66 -8.07
C GLN A 62 11.68 -15.34 -7.61
N LYS A 63 12.83 -15.01 -8.22
CA LYS A 63 14.14 -15.52 -7.81
C LYS A 63 14.50 -15.07 -6.40
N GLN A 64 14.31 -13.79 -6.08
CA GLN A 64 14.54 -13.25 -4.74
C GLN A 64 13.62 -13.90 -3.68
N LEU A 65 12.36 -14.14 -4.04
CA LEU A 65 11.42 -14.86 -3.19
C LEU A 65 11.92 -16.28 -2.89
N LEU A 66 12.32 -17.04 -3.91
CA LEU A 66 12.81 -18.42 -3.73
C LEU A 66 14.11 -18.47 -2.94
N SER A 67 15.02 -17.50 -3.13
CA SER A 67 16.22 -17.36 -2.30
C SER A 67 15.87 -17.13 -0.82
N SER A 68 14.86 -16.30 -0.54
CA SER A 68 14.37 -16.08 0.81
C SER A 68 13.72 -17.34 1.39
N VAL A 69 12.96 -18.09 0.59
CA VAL A 69 12.36 -19.38 1.00
C VAL A 69 13.43 -20.39 1.38
N GLU A 70 14.48 -20.53 0.57
CA GLU A 70 15.58 -21.44 0.86
C GLU A 70 16.30 -21.10 2.18
N LYS A 71 16.41 -19.81 2.50
CA LYS A 71 17.05 -19.36 3.75
C LYS A 71 16.15 -19.51 4.98
N TYR A 72 14.86 -19.20 4.87
CA TYR A 72 13.99 -19.02 6.05
C TYR A 72 12.88 -20.08 6.20
N THR A 73 12.46 -20.75 5.11
CA THR A 73 11.43 -21.81 5.11
C THR A 73 11.77 -22.95 4.13
N PRO A 74 12.96 -23.57 4.23
CA PRO A 74 13.44 -24.55 3.25
C PRO A 74 12.55 -25.79 3.15
N ASP A 75 11.88 -26.15 4.23
CA ASP A 75 10.90 -27.25 4.31
C ASP A 75 9.71 -27.04 3.34
N LYS A 76 9.38 -25.79 3.02
CA LYS A 76 8.28 -25.43 2.10
C LYS A 76 8.74 -25.06 0.69
N LYS A 77 10.04 -25.20 0.37
CA LYS A 77 10.58 -24.82 -0.94
C LYS A 77 9.84 -25.48 -2.11
N LYS A 78 9.59 -26.79 -2.03
CA LYS A 78 8.84 -27.54 -3.06
C LYS A 78 7.41 -27.05 -3.23
N GLU A 79 6.75 -26.71 -2.13
CA GLU A 79 5.39 -26.18 -2.15
C GLU A 79 5.34 -24.80 -2.81
N TRP A 80 6.30 -23.95 -2.48
CA TRP A 80 6.47 -22.64 -3.13
C TRP A 80 6.71 -22.75 -4.63
N GLU A 81 7.61 -23.64 -5.06
CA GLU A 81 7.88 -23.89 -6.48
C GLU A 81 6.62 -24.35 -7.23
N ALA A 82 5.84 -25.25 -6.63
CA ALA A 82 4.58 -25.71 -7.20
C ALA A 82 3.54 -24.59 -7.37
N VAL A 83 3.33 -23.78 -6.32
CA VAL A 83 2.38 -22.65 -6.33
C VAL A 83 2.79 -21.58 -7.34
N LEU A 84 4.09 -21.29 -7.48
CA LEU A 84 4.60 -20.33 -8.45
C LEU A 84 4.49 -20.86 -9.89
N LYS A 85 4.78 -22.14 -10.11
CA LYS A 85 4.60 -22.78 -11.43
C LYS A 85 3.14 -22.72 -11.87
N GLU A 86 2.22 -23.09 -10.99
CA GLU A 86 0.78 -22.99 -11.24
C GLU A 86 0.37 -21.54 -11.53
N ARG A 87 0.81 -20.59 -10.71
CA ARG A 87 0.50 -19.17 -10.89
C ARG A 87 0.93 -18.67 -12.27
N ASN A 88 2.14 -19.03 -12.71
CA ASN A 88 2.65 -18.63 -14.00
C ASN A 88 1.85 -19.27 -15.15
N ALA A 89 1.48 -20.55 -15.03
CA ALA A 89 0.62 -21.22 -16.01
C ALA A 89 -0.77 -20.56 -16.11
N LEU A 90 -1.44 -20.34 -14.97
CA LEU A 90 -2.74 -19.67 -14.91
C LEU A 90 -2.67 -18.27 -15.49
N ARG A 91 -1.59 -17.54 -15.21
CA ARG A 91 -1.40 -16.19 -15.72
C ARG A 91 -1.17 -16.17 -17.23
N THR A 92 -0.33 -17.06 -17.75
CA THR A 92 -0.14 -17.21 -19.20
C THR A 92 -1.46 -17.55 -19.88
N LYS A 93 -2.25 -18.47 -19.32
CA LYS A 93 -3.59 -18.79 -19.81
C LYS A 93 -4.52 -17.59 -19.75
N TRP A 94 -4.57 -16.88 -18.62
CA TRP A 94 -5.39 -15.67 -18.46
C TRP A 94 -5.01 -14.57 -19.44
N MET A 95 -3.74 -14.45 -19.83
CA MET A 95 -3.25 -13.45 -20.79
C MET A 95 -3.35 -13.90 -22.26
N SER A 96 -3.74 -15.15 -22.54
CA SER A 96 -3.85 -15.65 -23.91
C SER A 96 -4.90 -14.89 -24.73
N PRO A 97 -4.80 -14.88 -26.07
CA PRO A 97 -5.82 -14.27 -26.94
C PRO A 97 -7.22 -14.86 -26.70
N GLU A 98 -7.31 -16.18 -26.44
CA GLU A 98 -8.57 -16.90 -26.20
C GLU A 98 -9.36 -16.33 -25.00
N ASN A 99 -8.66 -15.86 -23.96
CA ASN A 99 -9.30 -15.29 -22.77
C ASN A 99 -9.47 -13.76 -22.85
N ALA A 100 -9.14 -13.11 -23.97
CA ALA A 100 -9.24 -11.66 -24.12
C ALA A 100 -10.67 -11.13 -23.86
N GLY A 101 -11.70 -11.84 -24.33
CA GLY A 101 -13.10 -11.49 -24.07
C GLY A 101 -13.44 -11.53 -22.58
N LYS A 102 -13.01 -12.56 -21.86
CA LYS A 102 -13.20 -12.67 -20.40
C LYS A 102 -12.49 -11.54 -19.65
N ARG A 103 -11.28 -11.15 -20.07
CA ARG A 103 -10.54 -10.02 -19.49
C ARG A 103 -11.28 -8.70 -19.67
N GLU A 104 -11.80 -8.44 -20.87
CA GLU A 104 -12.51 -7.21 -21.17
C GLU A 104 -13.85 -7.13 -20.43
N GLN A 105 -14.59 -8.24 -20.36
CA GLN A 105 -15.81 -8.31 -19.55
C GLN A 105 -15.51 -8.04 -18.07
N TRP A 106 -14.49 -8.70 -17.51
CA TRP A 106 -14.08 -8.48 -16.12
C TRP A 106 -13.69 -7.01 -15.86
N LYS A 107 -13.01 -6.36 -16.81
CA LYS A 107 -12.65 -4.93 -16.73
C LYS A 107 -13.90 -4.05 -16.71
N LYS A 108 -14.88 -4.31 -17.58
CA LYS A 108 -16.15 -3.58 -17.63
C LYS A 108 -16.95 -3.72 -16.34
N GLU A 109 -17.11 -4.95 -15.84
CA GLU A 109 -17.79 -5.23 -14.56
C GLU A 109 -17.12 -4.52 -13.38
N LYS A 110 -15.77 -4.53 -13.35
CA LYS A 110 -15.01 -3.82 -12.32
C LYS A 110 -15.18 -2.31 -12.39
N MET A 111 -15.15 -1.73 -13.59
CA MET A 111 -15.36 -0.30 -13.79
C MET A 111 -16.77 0.11 -13.35
N GLN A 112 -17.80 -0.62 -13.79
CA GLN A 112 -19.19 -0.37 -13.43
C GLN A 112 -19.38 -0.42 -11.91
N LYS A 113 -18.86 -1.47 -11.25
CA LYS A 113 -18.91 -1.58 -9.79
C LYS A 113 -18.24 -0.40 -9.09
N MET A 114 -17.10 0.07 -9.60
CA MET A 114 -16.39 1.21 -9.02
C MET A 114 -17.16 2.51 -9.20
N THR A 115 -17.72 2.75 -10.38
CA THR A 115 -18.55 3.94 -10.65
C THR A 115 -19.77 3.97 -9.73
N GLU A 116 -20.44 2.83 -9.55
CA GLU A 116 -21.59 2.73 -8.65
C GLU A 116 -21.19 2.97 -7.19
N LEU A 117 -20.08 2.38 -6.72
CA LEU A 117 -19.58 2.63 -5.38
C LEU A 117 -19.22 4.11 -5.16
N LYS A 118 -18.62 4.76 -6.16
CA LYS A 118 -18.28 6.18 -6.07
C LYS A 118 -19.54 7.04 -5.99
N LYS A 119 -20.55 6.74 -6.81
CA LYS A 119 -21.86 7.41 -6.74
C LYS A 119 -22.50 7.26 -5.36
N GLN A 120 -22.46 6.06 -4.77
CA GLN A 120 -22.99 5.83 -3.43
C GLN A 120 -22.24 6.63 -2.36
N LEU A 121 -20.93 6.83 -2.51
CA LEU A 121 -20.12 7.66 -1.62
C LEU A 121 -20.48 9.15 -1.78
N ASP A 122 -20.59 9.63 -3.01
CA ASP A 122 -20.92 11.03 -3.32
C ASP A 122 -22.35 11.39 -2.86
N GLU A 123 -23.28 10.44 -2.95
CA GLU A 123 -24.65 10.57 -2.42
C GLU A 123 -24.74 10.39 -0.89
N GLY A 124 -23.63 10.10 -0.20
CA GLY A 124 -23.59 9.87 1.24
C GLY A 124 -24.26 8.57 1.71
N LYS A 125 -24.57 7.64 0.79
CA LYS A 125 -25.21 6.35 1.11
C LYS A 125 -24.25 5.35 1.77
N ILE A 126 -22.95 5.51 1.54
CA ILE A 126 -21.90 4.71 2.17
C ILE A 126 -20.83 5.64 2.73
N THR A 127 -20.14 5.22 3.79
CA THR A 127 -19.01 5.98 4.31
C THR A 127 -17.75 5.74 3.48
N LYS A 128 -16.72 6.58 3.67
CA LYS A 128 -15.41 6.41 3.03
C LYS A 128 -14.78 5.06 3.40
N GLU A 129 -14.94 4.62 4.64
CA GLU A 129 -14.44 3.33 5.13
C GLU A 129 -15.16 2.16 4.45
N GLU A 130 -16.47 2.26 4.28
CA GLU A 130 -17.27 1.27 3.56
C GLU A 130 -16.94 1.24 2.08
N PHE A 131 -16.70 2.39 1.46
CA PHE A 131 -16.22 2.49 0.08
C PHE A 131 -14.89 1.75 -0.07
N ILE A 132 -13.90 2.02 0.79
CA ILE A 132 -12.60 1.34 0.77
C ILE A 132 -12.78 -0.17 0.93
N LYS A 133 -13.59 -0.62 1.90
CA LYS A 133 -13.88 -2.05 2.09
C LYS A 133 -14.49 -2.67 0.83
N LYS A 134 -15.54 -2.07 0.25
CA LYS A 134 -16.24 -2.63 -0.91
C LYS A 134 -15.41 -2.57 -2.20
N ALA A 135 -14.61 -1.52 -2.39
CA ALA A 135 -13.72 -1.31 -3.53
C ALA A 135 -12.58 -2.35 -3.56
N HIS A 136 -11.99 -2.62 -2.40
CA HIS A 136 -10.89 -3.58 -2.27
C HIS A 136 -11.37 -5.03 -2.01
N GLY A 137 -12.69 -5.23 -1.91
CA GLY A 137 -13.34 -6.55 -1.89
C GLY A 137 -13.42 -7.19 -0.51
N GLU A 138 -13.84 -6.43 0.49
CA GLU A 138 -13.97 -6.80 1.92
C GLU A 138 -12.69 -7.35 2.55
N LYS A 139 -11.57 -7.24 1.83
CA LYS A 139 -10.28 -7.69 2.29
C LYS A 139 -9.87 -6.82 3.46
N ASP A 140 -9.67 -7.47 4.60
CA ASP A 140 -8.93 -6.89 5.70
C ASP A 140 -7.47 -6.70 5.23
N MET A 141 -7.19 -5.50 4.73
CA MET A 141 -5.87 -5.09 4.22
C MET A 141 -4.77 -5.31 5.27
N MET A 142 -5.14 -5.33 6.56
CA MET A 142 -4.23 -5.52 7.68
C MET A 142 -3.63 -6.94 7.74
N LYS A 143 -4.30 -7.93 7.14
CA LYS A 143 -3.86 -9.34 7.14
C LYS A 143 -3.00 -9.69 5.92
N TRP A 144 -2.92 -8.82 4.93
CA TRP A 144 -2.20 -9.11 3.69
C TRP A 144 -0.72 -8.73 3.83
N LYS A 145 0.17 -9.70 3.56
CA LYS A 145 1.59 -9.43 3.43
C LYS A 145 1.96 -9.09 2.00
N THR A 146 3.01 -8.31 1.88
CA THR A 146 3.60 -7.88 0.62
C THR A 146 5.03 -8.37 0.50
N PHE A 147 5.57 -8.34 -0.72
CA PHE A 147 6.98 -8.59 -0.93
C PHE A 147 7.86 -7.55 -0.18
N HIS A 148 7.37 -6.33 -0.01
CA HIS A 148 8.07 -5.30 0.76
C HIS A 148 8.18 -5.67 2.25
N ASP A 149 7.14 -6.25 2.85
CA ASP A 149 7.20 -6.75 4.24
C ASP A 149 8.27 -7.83 4.39
N LEU A 150 8.41 -8.70 3.38
CA LEU A 150 9.46 -9.71 3.34
C LEU A 150 10.84 -9.05 3.24
N SER A 151 11.04 -8.13 2.28
CA SER A 151 12.30 -7.41 2.12
C SER A 151 12.73 -6.73 3.43
N LEU A 152 11.82 -6.04 4.11
CA LEU A 152 12.08 -5.40 5.40
C LEU A 152 12.49 -6.40 6.48
N ALA A 153 11.86 -7.58 6.53
CA ALA A 153 12.22 -8.63 7.50
C ALA A 153 13.62 -9.21 7.20
N VAL A 154 13.94 -9.42 5.92
CA VAL A 154 15.26 -9.91 5.46
C VAL A 154 16.36 -8.89 5.76
N GLU A 155 16.14 -7.61 5.44
CA GLU A 155 17.07 -6.51 5.71
C GLU A 155 17.37 -6.37 7.20
N LYS A 156 16.35 -6.53 8.05
CA LYS A 156 16.49 -6.52 9.51
C LYS A 156 17.06 -7.81 10.09
N ASN A 157 17.38 -8.80 9.26
CA ASN A 157 17.80 -10.15 9.67
C ASN A 157 16.82 -10.81 10.69
N ASP A 158 15.53 -10.47 10.61
CA ASP A 158 14.49 -11.03 11.46
C ASP A 158 13.98 -12.35 10.86
N SER A 159 14.69 -13.44 11.14
CA SER A 159 14.40 -14.76 10.59
C SER A 159 12.99 -15.24 10.92
N LYS A 160 12.48 -14.94 12.12
CA LYS A 160 11.14 -15.36 12.54
C LYS A 160 10.08 -14.63 11.71
N LYS A 161 10.18 -13.30 11.62
CA LYS A 161 9.24 -12.49 10.84
C LYS A 161 9.33 -12.78 9.34
N ALA A 162 10.52 -13.05 8.81
CA ALA A 162 10.68 -13.47 7.42
C ALA A 162 9.94 -14.80 7.16
N ALA A 163 10.12 -15.80 8.02
CA ALA A 163 9.43 -17.08 7.90
C ALA A 163 7.90 -16.95 8.02
N GLU A 164 7.40 -16.19 9.00
CA GLU A 164 5.97 -15.88 9.16
C GLU A 164 5.40 -15.18 7.92
N THR A 165 6.13 -14.20 7.38
CA THR A 165 5.73 -13.45 6.19
C THR A 165 5.69 -14.35 4.95
N LEU A 166 6.68 -15.22 4.77
CA LEU A 166 6.69 -16.23 3.70
C LEU A 166 5.50 -17.20 3.83
N ASN A 167 5.19 -17.68 5.03
CA ASN A 167 4.04 -18.56 5.24
C ASN A 167 2.72 -17.86 4.87
N GLN A 168 2.56 -16.58 5.21
CA GLN A 168 1.38 -15.81 4.85
C GLN A 168 1.31 -15.55 3.34
N LEU A 169 2.42 -15.16 2.71
CA LEU A 169 2.49 -14.97 1.25
C LEU A 169 2.14 -16.25 0.50
N LEU A 170 2.58 -17.41 0.98
CA LEU A 170 2.24 -18.70 0.35
C LEU A 170 0.74 -18.95 0.33
N LEU A 171 0.05 -18.71 1.46
CA LEU A 171 -1.41 -18.82 1.54
C LEU A 171 -2.09 -17.84 0.58
N GLN A 172 -1.66 -16.58 0.56
CA GLN A 172 -2.22 -15.57 -0.34
C GLN A 172 -2.02 -15.93 -1.82
N PHE A 173 -0.89 -16.54 -2.18
CA PHE A 173 -0.64 -16.98 -3.55
C PHE A 173 -1.58 -18.14 -3.95
N LYS A 174 -1.81 -19.10 -3.06
CA LYS A 174 -2.79 -20.17 -3.27
C LYS A 174 -4.20 -19.62 -3.45
N GLU A 175 -4.63 -18.70 -2.59
CA GLU A 175 -5.94 -18.05 -2.71
C GLU A 175 -6.08 -17.27 -4.03
N HIS A 176 -5.01 -16.60 -4.48
CA HIS A 176 -5.03 -15.90 -5.76
C HIS A 176 -5.12 -16.89 -6.93
N ASN A 177 -4.36 -17.99 -6.89
CA ASN A 177 -4.45 -19.03 -7.91
C ASN A 177 -5.87 -19.60 -8.00
N ALA A 178 -6.51 -19.90 -6.87
CA ALA A 178 -7.91 -20.36 -6.83
C ALA A 178 -8.88 -19.36 -7.48
N LYS A 179 -8.77 -18.07 -7.12
CA LYS A 179 -9.60 -17.01 -7.73
C LYS A 179 -9.36 -16.84 -9.23
N LEU A 180 -8.14 -17.09 -9.70
CA LEU A 180 -7.83 -17.00 -11.11
C LEU A 180 -8.36 -18.21 -11.88
N LYS A 181 -8.36 -19.40 -11.27
CA LYS A 181 -9.03 -20.59 -11.80
C LYS A 181 -10.53 -20.38 -11.94
N GLU A 182 -11.20 -19.87 -10.90
CA GLU A 182 -12.63 -19.53 -10.97
C GLU A 182 -12.94 -18.59 -12.16
N LYS A 183 -12.07 -17.59 -12.41
CA LYS A 183 -12.22 -16.68 -13.56
C LYS A 183 -12.00 -17.35 -14.91
N LEU A 184 -11.11 -18.34 -14.94
CA LEU A 184 -10.83 -19.12 -16.13
C LEU A 184 -11.91 -20.19 -16.38
N GLY A 185 -12.66 -20.58 -15.35
CA GLY A 185 -13.63 -21.69 -15.37
C GLY A 185 -12.97 -23.06 -15.13
N GLU A 186 -11.93 -23.09 -14.31
CA GLU A 186 -11.24 -24.32 -13.82
C GLU A 186 -11.55 -24.54 -12.34
#